data_AF-A0A383AXS3-F1
#
_entry.id   AF-A0A383AXS3-F1
#
_cell.length_a   1.000
_cell.length_b   1.000
_cell.length_c   1.000
_cell.angle_alpha   90.00
_cell.angle_beta   90.00
_cell.angle_gamma   90.00
#
_symmetry.space_group_name_H-M   'P 1'
#
loop_
_entity.id
_entity.type
_entity.pdbx_description
1 polymer ?
#
loop_
_entity_poly.entity_id
_entity_poly.type
_entity_poly.pdbx_seq_one_letter_code
_entity_poly.pdbx_strand_id
1 'polypeptide(L)' 'MRIAMVGTGYVGLVSGACFSEFGVDVVC' A
#
# COMPACT_ATOMS: atom_id res chain seq x y z
N MET A 1 0.31 -12.16 0.97
CA MET A 1 1.35 -11.52 0.14
C MET A 1 1.81 -10.28 0.90
N ARG A 2 3.12 -9.98 0.97
CA ARG A 2 3.65 -8.80 1.67
C ARG A 2 4.11 -7.77 0.64
N ILE A 3 3.58 -6.54 0.69
CA ILE A 3 3.90 -5.46 -0.26
C ILE A 3 4.59 -4.34 0.50
N ALA A 4 5.71 -3.84 -0.03
CA ALA A 4 6.36 -2.63 0.46
C ALA A 4 6.09 -1.49 -0.52
N MET A 5 5.48 -0.41 -0.05
CA MET A 5 5.27 0.81 -0.83
C MET A 5 6.52 1.67 -0.78
N VAL A 6 7.22 1.80 -1.91
CA VAL A 6 8.40 2.65 -2.01
C VAL A 6 7.99 4.00 -2.62
N GLY A 7 7.76 4.97 -1.75
CA GLY A 7 7.38 6.34 -2.12
C GLY A 7 5.96 6.71 -1.65
N THR A 8 5.85 7.78 -0.88
CA THR A 8 4.60 8.26 -0.25
C THR A 8 3.86 9.30 -1.11
N GLY A 9 3.97 9.19 -2.43
CA GLY A 9 3.20 10.04 -3.34
C GLY A 9 1.71 9.70 -3.26
N TYR A 10 0.86 10.56 -3.84
CA TYR A 10 -0.59 10.34 -3.92
C TYR A 10 -0.94 8.92 -4.39
N VAL A 11 -0.27 8.43 -5.44
CA VAL A 11 -0.49 7.09 -5.99
C VAL A 11 -0.09 6.01 -4.98
N GLY A 12 1.06 6.15 -4.32
CA GLY A 12 1.53 5.18 -3.31
C GLY A 12 0.59 5.09 -2.11
N LEU A 13 0.06 6.22 -1.64
CA LEU A 13 -0.90 6.25 -0.53
C LEU A 13 -2.26 5.66 -0.90
N VAL A 14 -2.82 6.04 -2.05
CA VAL A 14 -4.13 5.54 -2.49
C VAL A 14 -4.07 4.05 -2.81
N SER A 15 -3.06 3.60 -3.55
CA SER A 15 -2.88 2.19 -3.87
C SER A 15 -2.56 1.37 -2.61
N GLY A 16 -1.75 1.89 -1.68
CA GLY A 16 -1.41 1.22 -0.43
C GLY A 16 -2.64 1.03 0.46
N ALA A 17 -3.47 2.07 0.57
CA ALA A 17 -4.74 2.01 1.31
C ALA A 17 -5.69 0.97 0.70
N CYS A 18 -5.89 0.97 -0.63
CA CYS A 18 -6.71 -0.05 -1.28
C CYS A 18 -6.16 -1.45 -1.00
N PHE A 19 -4.85 -1.70 -1.15
CA PHE A 19 -4.29 -3.02 -0.88
C PHE A 19 -4.43 -3.45 0.58
N SER A 20 -4.30 -2.54 1.55
CA SER A 20 -4.59 -2.83 2.95
C SER A 20 -6.05 -3.18 3.21
N GLU A 21 -7.01 -2.54 2.52
CA GLU A 21 -8.43 -2.90 2.60
C GLU A 21 -8.73 -4.30 2.04
N PHE A 22 -7.97 -4.75 1.03
CA PHE A 22 -8.06 -6.11 0.50
C PHE A 22 -7.38 -7.17 1.39
N GLY A 23 -6.90 -6.81 2.58
CA GLY A 23 -6.25 -7.72 3.51
C GLY A 23 -4.80 -8.06 3.14
N VAL A 24 -4.18 -7.24 2.29
CA VAL A 24 -2.75 -7.35 2.00
C VAL A 24 -1.96 -6.67 3.11
N ASP A 25 -0.91 -7.34 3.57
CA ASP A 25 0.03 -6.79 4.55
C ASP A 25 0.96 -5.82 3.82
N VAL A 26 0.63 -4.52 3.90
CA VAL A 26 1.36 -3.43 3.23
C VAL A 26 2.15 -2.65 4.26
N VAL A 27 3.44 -2.39 3.99
CA VAL A 27 4.28 -1.49 4.78
C VAL A 27 4.67 -0.28 3.92
N CYS A 28 4.61 0.92 4.48
CA CYS A 28 4.90 2.18 3.80
C CYS A 28 6.35 2.62 3.99
#